data_AF-A0A520BCS3-F1
#
_entry.id   AF-A0A520BCS3-F1
#
_cell.length_a   1.000
_cell.length_b   1.000
_cell.length_c   1.000
_cell.angle_alpha   90.00
_cell.angle_beta   90.00
_cell.angle_gamma   90.00
#
_symmetry.space_group_name_H-M   'P 1'
#
loop_
_entity.id
_entity.type
_entity.pdbx_description
1 polymer ?
#
loop_
_entity_poly.entity_id
_entity_poly.type
_entity_poly.pdbx_seq_one_letter_code
_entity_poly.pdbx_strand_id
1 'polypeptide(L)'
;MSGTYANQLVKIKGNMPDSNANFDLDAQINLAGKYPAVKANVGLKQIDLQKLNFSPTEFKVAGNIRANITTADVDYLNGDIYATGLQLVKDGKRFNVDTVQVNAVSNATSNSLSLKSELLSAKIDGKYQLSKIGNAVINQINKYYQFGEVVQIPNQRFRFAVNLYNPKFLQDFVPELKTFLPSRMSGLIDTEKDSLIMNASFPKVVYGDFNVDSIRLAVNNNNQKLNYGLTINSIQSPSVVLFNTEISGAAANNKLDLNIFLRDRQRRDKYVIAGIFQSINKDFRFNLDPNKLLLDYEKWTVSPENYIQFGQSGILANQFNLSQGTQLLSINSINNT
;
A
#
# COMPACT_ATOMS: atom_id res chain seq x y z
N MET A 1 -33.08 -21.56 -5.24
CA MET A 1 -33.03 -20.40 -4.31
C MET A 1 -34.45 -20.03 -3.93
N SER A 2 -34.71 -19.71 -2.67
CA SER A 2 -36.03 -19.27 -2.17
C SER A 2 -35.88 -18.01 -1.33
N GLY A 3 -36.81 -17.08 -1.43
CA GLY A 3 -36.81 -15.89 -0.61
C GLY A 3 -38.21 -15.36 -0.33
N THR A 4 -38.36 -14.66 0.78
CA THR A 4 -39.60 -13.98 1.16
C THR A 4 -39.31 -12.52 1.47
N TYR A 5 -40.21 -11.64 1.07
CA TYR A 5 -40.18 -10.24 1.44
C TYR A 5 -41.51 -9.87 2.10
N ALA A 6 -41.46 -9.42 3.35
CA ALA A 6 -42.60 -8.92 4.10
C ALA A 6 -42.13 -7.94 5.17
N ASN A 7 -42.89 -6.86 5.41
CA ASN A 7 -42.58 -5.86 6.45
C ASN A 7 -41.13 -5.36 6.40
N GLN A 8 -40.63 -5.05 5.21
CA GLN A 8 -39.26 -4.57 4.97
C GLN A 8 -38.16 -5.58 5.38
N LEU A 9 -38.53 -6.83 5.65
CA LEU A 9 -37.62 -7.93 5.94
C LEU A 9 -37.54 -8.87 4.74
N VAL A 10 -36.35 -8.97 4.16
CA VAL A 10 -36.02 -9.97 3.15
C VAL A 10 -35.38 -11.16 3.86
N LYS A 11 -35.88 -12.38 3.61
CA LYS A 11 -35.21 -13.63 4.01
C LYS A 11 -34.81 -14.36 2.74
N ILE A 12 -33.57 -14.83 2.69
CA ILE A 12 -32.99 -15.53 1.55
C ILE A 12 -32.43 -16.85 2.04
N LYS A 13 -32.85 -17.95 1.41
CA LYS A 13 -32.18 -19.25 1.49
C LYS A 13 -31.74 -19.65 0.09
N GLY A 14 -30.43 -19.72 -0.10
CA GLY A 14 -29.79 -20.05 -1.37
C GLY A 14 -28.91 -21.27 -1.22
N ASN A 15 -28.94 -22.13 -2.23
CA ASN A 15 -27.90 -23.11 -2.50
C ASN A 15 -27.51 -22.91 -3.96
N MET A 16 -26.21 -22.91 -4.22
CA MET A 16 -25.65 -22.88 -5.56
C MET A 16 -24.74 -24.10 -5.69
N PRO A 17 -25.16 -25.18 -6.36
CA PRO A 17 -24.33 -26.37 -6.55
C PRO A 17 -23.53 -26.28 -7.85
N ASP A 18 -22.95 -25.11 -8.14
CA ASP A 18 -22.13 -24.88 -9.33
C ASP A 18 -20.69 -25.36 -9.11
N SER A 19 -20.02 -25.84 -10.16
CA SER A 19 -18.66 -26.37 -10.06
C SER A 19 -17.62 -25.29 -9.70
N ASN A 20 -17.89 -24.04 -10.06
CA ASN A 20 -17.00 -22.90 -9.84
C ASN A 20 -17.44 -22.06 -8.63
N ALA A 21 -18.73 -22.06 -8.28
CA ALA A 21 -19.26 -21.35 -7.12
C ALA A 21 -20.25 -22.21 -6.31
N ASN A 22 -19.71 -23.09 -5.46
CA ASN A 22 -20.50 -23.96 -4.60
C ASN A 22 -20.67 -23.38 -3.19
N PHE A 23 -21.89 -22.94 -2.86
CA PHE A 23 -22.18 -22.36 -1.56
C PHE A 23 -23.62 -22.57 -1.07
N ASP A 24 -23.79 -22.47 0.25
CA ASP A 24 -25.06 -22.34 0.95
C ASP A 24 -25.15 -20.94 1.57
N LEU A 25 -26.33 -20.31 1.49
CA LEU A 25 -26.61 -18.97 1.99
C LEU A 25 -27.90 -18.99 2.81
N ASP A 26 -27.83 -18.53 4.07
CA ASP A 26 -28.99 -18.15 4.86
C ASP A 26 -28.80 -16.69 5.31
N ALA A 27 -29.63 -15.80 4.78
CA ALA A 27 -29.53 -14.37 5.04
C ALA A 27 -30.89 -13.74 5.40
N GLN A 28 -30.82 -12.76 6.29
CA GLN A 28 -31.92 -11.86 6.64
C GLN A 28 -31.45 -10.43 6.47
N ILE A 29 -32.19 -9.66 5.68
CA ILE A 29 -31.89 -8.26 5.38
C ILE A 29 -33.08 -7.42 5.84
N ASN A 30 -32.87 -6.54 6.80
CA ASN A 30 -33.87 -5.58 7.25
C ASN A 30 -33.61 -4.23 6.58
N LEU A 31 -34.59 -3.77 5.80
CA LEU A 31 -34.56 -2.54 5.00
C LEU A 31 -35.29 -1.36 5.66
N ALA A 32 -35.75 -1.50 6.91
CA ALA A 32 -36.54 -0.49 7.60
C ALA A 32 -35.74 0.75 8.02
N GLY A 33 -34.44 0.59 8.25
CA GLY A 33 -33.55 1.68 8.64
C GLY A 33 -33.02 2.49 7.45
N LYS A 34 -32.34 3.61 7.75
CA LYS A 34 -31.61 4.40 6.75
C LYS A 34 -30.61 3.55 5.96
N TYR A 35 -29.96 2.61 6.63
CA TYR A 35 -29.05 1.63 6.05
C TYR A 35 -29.58 0.22 6.32
N PRO A 36 -29.45 -0.73 5.37
CA PRO A 36 -29.85 -2.11 5.60
C PRO A 36 -29.09 -2.75 6.76
N ALA A 37 -29.77 -3.55 7.58
CA ALA A 37 -29.12 -4.47 8.52
C ALA A 37 -29.11 -5.87 7.92
N VAL A 38 -27.98 -6.57 8.01
CA VAL A 38 -27.76 -7.89 7.39
C VAL A 38 -27.30 -8.89 8.45
N LYS A 39 -28.03 -9.99 8.59
CA LYS A 39 -27.55 -11.21 9.26
C LYS A 39 -27.40 -12.29 8.22
N ALA A 40 -26.19 -12.81 8.04
CA ALA A 40 -25.93 -13.83 7.03
C ALA A 40 -25.02 -14.93 7.58
N ASN A 41 -25.31 -16.18 7.20
CA ASN A 41 -24.40 -17.30 7.29
C ASN A 41 -24.18 -17.83 5.88
N VAL A 42 -22.92 -17.93 5.47
CA VAL A 42 -22.53 -18.45 4.16
C VAL A 42 -21.59 -19.63 4.38
N GLY A 43 -21.98 -20.80 3.90
CA GLY A 43 -21.12 -21.98 3.83
C GLY A 43 -20.51 -22.07 2.44
N LEU A 44 -19.24 -21.71 2.29
CA LEU A 44 -18.50 -21.83 1.05
C LEU A 44 -17.93 -23.25 0.96
N LYS A 45 -18.53 -24.10 0.12
CA LYS A 45 -18.00 -25.44 -0.13
C LYS A 45 -16.78 -25.37 -1.03
N GLN A 46 -16.86 -24.58 -2.09
CA GLN A 46 -15.74 -24.27 -2.98
C GLN A 46 -16.09 -23.07 -3.85
N ILE A 47 -15.25 -22.04 -3.84
CA ILE A 47 -15.27 -20.94 -4.80
C ILE A 47 -13.96 -20.98 -5.58
N ASP A 48 -14.03 -21.21 -6.89
CA ASP A 48 -12.88 -21.20 -7.79
C ASP A 48 -12.72 -19.80 -8.41
N LEU A 49 -11.83 -19.01 -7.82
CA LEU A 49 -11.58 -17.64 -8.24
C LEU A 49 -10.89 -17.57 -9.60
N GLN A 50 -10.20 -18.61 -10.03
CA GLN A 50 -9.62 -18.66 -11.37
C GLN A 50 -10.72 -18.82 -12.42
N LYS A 51 -11.62 -19.78 -12.23
CA LYS A 51 -12.75 -20.04 -13.15
C LYS A 51 -13.77 -18.90 -13.18
N LEU A 52 -13.85 -18.13 -12.11
CA LEU A 52 -14.65 -16.91 -12.03
C LEU A 52 -13.92 -15.64 -12.54
N ASN A 53 -12.70 -15.78 -13.08
CA ASN A 53 -11.86 -14.69 -13.59
C ASN A 53 -11.46 -13.63 -12.54
N PHE A 54 -11.44 -14.00 -11.26
CA PHE A 54 -10.91 -13.18 -10.16
C PHE A 54 -9.44 -13.45 -9.86
N SER A 55 -8.86 -14.51 -10.43
CA SER A 55 -7.44 -14.86 -10.28
C SER A 55 -6.85 -15.34 -11.62
N PRO A 56 -5.63 -14.93 -11.99
CA PRO A 56 -4.96 -15.43 -13.20
C PRO A 56 -4.50 -16.89 -13.04
N THR A 57 -4.17 -17.32 -11.82
CA THR A 57 -3.74 -18.69 -11.51
C THR A 57 -4.73 -19.40 -10.60
N GLU A 58 -4.54 -20.71 -10.37
CA GLU A 58 -5.45 -21.49 -9.53
C GLU A 58 -5.53 -20.85 -8.14
N PHE A 59 -6.74 -20.44 -7.77
CA PHE A 59 -7.02 -19.98 -6.43
C PHE A 59 -8.44 -20.37 -6.04
N LYS A 60 -8.58 -21.25 -5.05
CA LYS A 60 -9.86 -21.74 -4.56
C LYS A 60 -10.02 -21.46 -3.08
N VAL A 61 -11.24 -21.15 -2.65
CA VAL A 61 -11.57 -20.82 -1.27
C VAL A 61 -12.74 -21.66 -0.78
N ALA A 62 -12.64 -22.20 0.43
CA ALA A 62 -13.72 -22.82 1.17
C ALA A 62 -13.71 -22.33 2.63
N GLY A 63 -14.84 -22.44 3.32
CA GLY A 63 -14.98 -22.05 4.72
C GLY A 63 -16.34 -21.47 5.05
N ASN A 64 -16.48 -20.87 6.22
CA ASN A 64 -17.75 -20.34 6.70
C ASN A 64 -17.64 -18.84 6.98
N ILE A 65 -18.59 -18.05 6.49
CA ILE A 65 -18.69 -16.63 6.76
C ILE A 65 -19.97 -16.36 7.57
N ARG A 66 -19.82 -15.73 8.72
CA ARG A 66 -20.94 -15.24 9.54
C ARG A 66 -20.85 -13.72 9.64
N ALA A 67 -21.90 -13.04 9.23
CA ALA A 67 -22.01 -11.59 9.31
C ALA A 67 -23.22 -11.18 10.17
N ASN A 68 -23.00 -10.25 11.08
CA ASN A 68 -24.04 -9.57 11.85
C ASN A 68 -23.79 -8.05 11.74
N ILE A 69 -24.40 -7.46 10.71
CA ILE A 69 -24.22 -6.07 10.31
C ILE A 69 -25.50 -5.31 10.67
N THR A 70 -25.39 -4.26 11.49
CA THR A 70 -26.54 -3.41 11.83
C THR A 70 -26.69 -2.23 10.87
N THR A 71 -25.61 -1.82 10.19
CA THR A 71 -25.65 -0.83 9.10
C THR A 71 -24.70 -1.23 7.98
N ALA A 72 -25.23 -1.65 6.84
CA ALA A 72 -24.49 -2.13 5.68
C ALA A 72 -24.18 -0.98 4.70
N ASP A 73 -23.47 0.03 5.18
CA ASP A 73 -22.91 1.12 4.38
C ASP A 73 -21.41 1.20 4.66
N VAL A 74 -20.58 1.31 3.63
CA VAL A 74 -19.11 1.27 3.78
C VAL A 74 -18.57 2.43 4.62
N ASP A 75 -19.21 3.59 4.58
CA ASP A 75 -18.79 4.79 5.30
C ASP A 75 -19.43 4.92 6.68
N TYR A 76 -20.47 4.12 6.94
CA TYR A 76 -21.20 4.06 8.21
C TYR A 76 -21.36 2.62 8.70
N LEU A 77 -20.33 1.78 8.53
CA LEU A 77 -20.40 0.34 8.79
C LEU A 77 -20.48 0.06 10.30
N ASN A 78 -21.50 -0.69 10.71
CA ASN A 78 -21.59 -1.26 12.06
C ASN A 78 -21.84 -2.76 11.97
N GLY A 79 -21.02 -3.55 12.65
CA GLY A 79 -21.23 -4.99 12.76
C GLY A 79 -19.97 -5.81 12.92
N ASP A 80 -20.18 -7.13 12.97
CA ASP A 80 -19.14 -8.13 13.07
C ASP A 80 -19.21 -9.10 11.89
N ILE A 81 -18.04 -9.45 11.36
CA ILE A 81 -17.87 -10.47 10.33
C ILE A 81 -16.81 -11.45 10.81
N TYR A 82 -17.13 -12.75 10.75
CA TYR A 82 -16.22 -13.84 11.07
C TYR A 82 -16.14 -14.76 9.86
N ALA A 83 -14.92 -14.98 9.35
CA ALA A 83 -14.64 -16.04 8.40
C ALA A 83 -13.83 -17.12 9.12
N THR A 84 -14.37 -18.33 9.21
CA THR A 84 -13.85 -19.43 10.04
C THR A 84 -13.68 -20.70 9.22
N GLY A 85 -12.77 -21.57 9.65
CA GLY A 85 -12.49 -22.83 8.96
C GLY A 85 -12.06 -22.60 7.50
N LEU A 86 -11.28 -21.55 7.26
CA LEU A 86 -10.87 -21.18 5.91
C LEU A 86 -9.87 -22.19 5.37
N GLN A 87 -10.14 -22.69 4.17
CA GLN A 87 -9.24 -23.53 3.40
C GLN A 87 -8.98 -22.87 2.07
N LEU A 88 -7.70 -22.74 1.73
CA LEU A 88 -7.26 -22.12 0.49
C LEU A 88 -6.49 -23.16 -0.32
N VAL A 89 -6.71 -23.15 -1.63
CA VAL A 89 -5.88 -23.88 -2.59
C VAL A 89 -5.29 -22.86 -3.54
N LYS A 90 -3.96 -22.81 -3.63
CA LYS A 90 -3.24 -21.96 -4.58
C LYS A 90 -2.17 -22.78 -5.28
N ASP A 91 -2.20 -22.78 -6.61
CA ASP A 91 -1.19 -23.44 -7.47
C ASP A 91 -0.90 -24.89 -7.01
N GLY A 92 -1.95 -25.68 -6.77
CA GLY A 92 -1.89 -27.06 -6.30
C GLY A 92 -1.65 -27.26 -4.80
N LYS A 93 -1.24 -26.21 -4.06
CA LYS A 93 -0.98 -26.28 -2.63
C LYS A 93 -2.23 -25.94 -1.82
N ARG A 94 -2.52 -26.75 -0.80
CA ARG A 94 -3.62 -26.50 0.13
C ARG A 94 -3.08 -26.04 1.48
N PHE A 95 -3.69 -25.01 2.05
CA PHE A 95 -3.37 -24.52 3.39
C PHE A 95 -4.63 -24.06 4.11
N ASN A 96 -4.63 -24.28 5.42
CA ASN A 96 -5.68 -23.79 6.30
C ASN A 96 -5.26 -22.44 6.85
N VAL A 97 -6.23 -21.54 6.94
CA VAL A 97 -6.05 -20.22 7.56
C VAL A 97 -6.97 -20.17 8.78
N ASP A 98 -6.45 -19.64 9.88
CA ASP A 98 -7.27 -19.40 11.06
C ASP A 98 -8.35 -18.31 10.79
N THR A 99 -9.12 -17.99 11.81
CA THR A 99 -10.24 -17.07 11.75
C THR A 99 -9.81 -15.67 11.30
N VAL A 100 -10.57 -15.12 10.34
CA VAL A 100 -10.55 -13.70 10.02
C VAL A 100 -11.74 -13.05 10.72
N GLN A 101 -11.47 -12.08 11.58
CA GLN A 101 -12.46 -11.30 12.30
C GLN A 101 -12.40 -9.85 11.85
N VAL A 102 -13.55 -9.28 11.51
CA VAL A 102 -13.73 -7.85 11.29
C VAL A 102 -14.78 -7.34 12.27
N ASN A 103 -14.49 -6.24 12.96
CA ASN A 103 -15.43 -5.51 13.78
C ASN A 103 -15.42 -4.04 13.35
N ALA A 104 -16.60 -3.49 13.08
CA ALA A 104 -16.80 -2.11 12.66
C ALA A 104 -17.83 -1.42 13.55
N VAL A 105 -17.55 -0.18 13.93
CA VAL A 105 -18.41 0.68 14.74
C VAL A 105 -18.43 2.07 14.13
N SER A 106 -19.62 2.62 13.92
CA SER A 106 -19.85 3.95 13.38
C SER A 106 -20.94 4.68 14.17
N ASN A 107 -20.62 5.90 14.61
CA ASN A 107 -21.53 6.81 15.30
C ASN A 107 -21.35 8.24 14.78
N ALA A 108 -22.11 9.19 15.34
CA ALA A 108 -22.12 10.59 14.87
C ALA A 108 -20.75 11.31 14.95
N THR A 109 -19.86 10.87 15.83
CA THR A 109 -18.57 11.53 16.10
C THR A 109 -17.37 10.74 15.62
N SER A 110 -17.51 9.44 15.39
CA SER A 110 -16.38 8.55 15.09
C SER A 110 -16.78 7.24 14.40
N ASN A 111 -15.83 6.74 13.63
CA ASN A 111 -15.81 5.43 13.01
C ASN A 111 -14.59 4.66 13.54
N SER A 112 -14.72 3.34 13.64
CA SER A 112 -13.61 2.44 13.90
C SER A 112 -13.82 1.12 13.15
N LEU A 113 -12.73 0.58 12.61
CA LEU A 113 -12.70 -0.75 12.03
C LEU A 113 -11.46 -1.48 12.56
N SER A 114 -11.65 -2.72 12.96
CA SER A 114 -10.58 -3.63 13.34
C SER A 114 -10.68 -4.91 12.54
N LEU A 115 -9.54 -5.38 12.06
CA LEU A 115 -9.36 -6.66 11.38
C LEU A 115 -8.31 -7.46 12.16
N LYS A 116 -8.61 -8.73 12.43
CA LYS A 116 -7.68 -9.68 13.03
C LYS A 116 -7.68 -10.96 12.22
N SER A 117 -6.50 -11.49 11.96
CA SER A 117 -6.25 -12.76 11.26
C SER A 117 -4.88 -13.28 11.65
N GLU A 118 -4.56 -14.51 11.24
CA GLU A 118 -3.23 -15.10 11.42
C GLU A 118 -2.12 -14.31 10.70
N LEU A 119 -2.45 -13.65 9.57
CA LEU A 119 -1.50 -12.88 8.76
C LEU A 119 -1.38 -11.42 9.21
N LEU A 120 -2.49 -10.83 9.67
CA LEU A 120 -2.63 -9.40 9.82
C LEU A 120 -3.53 -9.03 10.99
N SER A 121 -3.10 -8.02 11.77
CA SER A 121 -3.98 -7.24 12.62
C SER A 121 -3.96 -5.78 12.20
N ALA A 122 -5.10 -5.21 11.85
CA ALA A 122 -5.25 -3.82 11.47
C ALA A 122 -6.33 -3.14 12.32
N LYS A 123 -6.10 -1.88 12.68
CA LYS A 123 -7.10 -1.01 13.31
C LYS A 123 -7.04 0.35 12.68
N ILE A 124 -8.20 0.93 12.42
CA ILE A 124 -8.38 2.33 12.06
C ILE A 124 -9.45 2.96 12.95
N ASP A 125 -9.25 4.20 13.38
CA ASP A 125 -10.21 4.96 14.16
C ASP A 125 -10.16 6.47 13.87
N GLY A 126 -11.29 7.15 13.96
CA GLY A 126 -11.41 8.60 13.80
C GLY A 126 -12.69 9.00 13.11
N LYS A 127 -12.77 10.24 12.62
CA LYS A 127 -13.88 10.71 11.81
C LYS A 127 -13.49 10.62 10.34
N TYR A 128 -13.77 9.47 9.73
CA TYR A 128 -13.37 9.15 8.37
C TYR A 128 -14.47 8.40 7.63
N GLN A 129 -14.48 8.47 6.31
CA GLN A 129 -15.27 7.64 5.41
C GLN A 129 -14.34 6.58 4.82
N LEU A 130 -14.62 5.30 5.03
CA LEU A 130 -13.75 4.20 4.63
C LEU A 130 -13.48 4.22 3.12
N SER A 131 -14.49 4.58 2.31
CA SER A 131 -14.37 4.71 0.85
C SER A 131 -13.46 5.85 0.40
N LYS A 132 -13.13 6.80 1.28
CA LYS A 132 -12.39 8.04 0.96
C LYS A 132 -10.97 8.08 1.49
N ILE A 133 -10.53 7.04 2.21
CA ILE A 133 -9.18 6.99 2.79
C ILE A 133 -8.11 7.18 1.72
N GLY A 134 -8.20 6.44 0.61
CA GLY A 134 -7.23 6.53 -0.49
C GLY A 134 -7.12 7.94 -1.05
N ASN A 135 -8.26 8.54 -1.40
CA ASN A 135 -8.35 9.93 -1.88
C ASN A 135 -7.81 10.93 -0.85
N ALA A 136 -8.03 10.70 0.45
CA ALA A 136 -7.50 11.58 1.49
C ALA A 136 -5.98 11.54 1.57
N VAL A 137 -5.36 10.36 1.46
CA VAL A 137 -3.90 10.24 1.37
C VAL A 137 -3.37 10.96 0.14
N ILE A 138 -4.00 10.73 -1.03
CA ILE A 138 -3.61 11.35 -2.29
C ILE A 138 -3.72 12.86 -2.20
N ASN A 139 -4.87 13.40 -1.78
CA ASN A 139 -5.08 14.83 -1.61
C ASN A 139 -4.08 15.44 -0.62
N GLN A 140 -3.81 14.76 0.50
CA GLN A 140 -2.90 15.24 1.53
C GLN A 140 -1.45 15.36 1.03
N ILE A 141 -0.97 14.38 0.25
CA ILE A 141 0.36 14.45 -0.38
C ILE A 141 0.38 15.50 -1.50
N ASN A 142 -0.69 15.63 -2.28
CA ASN A 142 -0.79 16.61 -3.37
C ASN A 142 -0.72 18.08 -2.93
N LYS A 143 -0.96 18.38 -1.65
CA LYS A 143 -0.70 19.72 -1.09
C LYS A 143 0.78 20.14 -1.20
N TYR A 144 1.69 19.19 -1.29
CA TYR A 144 3.14 19.43 -1.28
C TYR A 144 3.81 19.12 -2.63
N TYR A 145 3.34 18.07 -3.32
CA TYR A 145 3.86 17.63 -4.61
C TYR A 145 2.77 17.00 -5.47
N GLN A 146 2.58 17.49 -6.70
CA GLN A 146 1.52 17.06 -7.59
C GLN A 146 1.87 15.73 -8.26
N PHE A 147 1.36 14.62 -7.73
CA PHE A 147 1.65 13.27 -8.23
C PHE A 147 0.42 12.50 -8.72
N GLY A 148 -0.78 13.00 -8.46
CA GLY A 148 -2.02 12.29 -8.77
C GLY A 148 -3.23 13.20 -8.83
N GLU A 149 -4.36 12.63 -9.19
CA GLU A 149 -5.62 13.37 -9.28
C GLU A 149 -6.15 13.72 -7.88
N VAL A 150 -6.49 15.00 -7.68
CA VAL A 150 -7.12 15.48 -6.46
C VAL A 150 -8.63 15.43 -6.64
N VAL A 151 -9.32 14.75 -5.73
CA VAL A 151 -10.78 14.61 -5.77
C VAL A 151 -11.38 15.32 -4.57
N GLN A 152 -12.42 16.12 -4.76
CA GLN A 152 -13.11 16.78 -3.66
C GLN A 152 -13.82 15.75 -2.77
N ILE A 153 -13.43 15.69 -1.50
CA ILE A 153 -13.99 14.79 -0.48
C ILE A 153 -14.18 15.57 0.84
N PRO A 154 -15.08 15.11 1.73
CA PRO A 154 -15.18 15.68 3.07
C PRO A 154 -13.86 15.57 3.84
N ASN A 155 -13.69 16.39 4.88
CA ASN A 155 -12.54 16.29 5.78
C ASN A 155 -12.44 14.88 6.39
N GLN A 156 -11.22 14.33 6.39
CA GLN A 156 -10.93 13.00 6.90
C GLN A 156 -9.92 13.11 8.05
N ARG A 157 -10.23 12.48 9.18
CA ARG A 157 -9.30 12.31 10.29
C ARG A 157 -9.30 10.85 10.72
N PHE A 158 -8.15 10.19 10.62
CA PHE A 158 -8.00 8.81 11.06
C PHE A 158 -6.60 8.49 11.56
N ARG A 159 -6.55 7.64 12.58
CA ARG A 159 -5.35 6.94 13.02
C ARG A 159 -5.42 5.50 12.56
N PHE A 160 -4.31 4.93 12.14
CA PHE A 160 -4.23 3.53 11.79
C PHE A 160 -3.03 2.85 12.44
N ALA A 161 -3.17 1.56 12.70
CA ALA A 161 -2.11 0.69 13.14
C ALA A 161 -2.30 -0.68 12.47
N VAL A 162 -1.22 -1.20 11.88
CA VAL A 162 -1.20 -2.44 11.11
C VAL A 162 0.01 -3.24 11.60
N ASN A 163 -0.23 -4.46 12.05
CA ASN A 163 0.80 -5.45 12.37
C ASN A 163 0.68 -6.60 11.37
N LEU A 164 1.77 -6.90 10.68
CA LEU A 164 1.91 -8.02 9.77
C LEU A 164 2.66 -9.13 10.49
N TYR A 165 2.15 -10.34 10.40
CA TYR A 165 2.75 -11.53 11.00
C TYR A 165 3.31 -12.46 9.91
N ASN A 166 4.01 -13.50 10.34
CA ASN A 166 4.57 -14.52 9.45
C ASN A 166 3.92 -15.88 9.75
N PRO A 167 2.66 -16.09 9.32
CA PRO A 167 2.02 -17.38 9.46
C PRO A 167 2.70 -18.41 8.57
N LYS A 168 2.60 -19.70 8.91
CA LYS A 168 3.28 -20.78 8.19
C LYS A 168 2.94 -20.81 6.70
N PHE A 169 1.69 -20.49 6.36
CA PHE A 169 1.20 -20.49 4.98
C PHE A 169 1.69 -19.30 4.13
N LEU A 170 2.32 -18.28 4.72
CA LEU A 170 2.71 -17.07 3.98
C LEU A 170 3.67 -17.40 2.82
N GLN A 171 4.60 -18.33 3.03
CA GLN A 171 5.52 -18.81 2.01
C GLN A 171 4.81 -19.64 0.92
N ASP A 172 3.70 -20.31 1.23
CA ASP A 172 2.91 -20.99 0.22
C ASP A 172 2.15 -20.01 -0.67
N PHE A 173 1.77 -18.85 -0.13
CA PHE A 173 1.10 -17.78 -0.88
C PHE A 173 2.08 -16.95 -1.72
N VAL A 174 3.27 -16.68 -1.17
CA VAL A 174 4.34 -15.92 -1.82
C VAL A 174 5.65 -16.71 -1.72
N PRO A 175 5.90 -17.67 -2.63
CA PRO A 175 7.08 -18.55 -2.57
C PRO A 175 8.43 -17.83 -2.57
N GLU A 176 8.50 -16.67 -3.21
CA GLU A 176 9.71 -15.85 -3.24
C GLU A 176 10.00 -15.19 -1.89
N LEU A 177 9.02 -15.06 -0.98
CA LEU A 177 9.20 -14.49 0.35
C LEU A 177 9.79 -15.52 1.33
N LYS A 178 11.06 -15.85 1.15
CA LYS A 178 11.80 -16.86 1.93
C LYS A 178 11.86 -16.57 3.44
N THR A 179 11.83 -15.30 3.85
CA THR A 179 11.78 -14.93 5.27
C THR A 179 11.05 -13.61 5.46
N PHE A 180 10.16 -13.55 6.44
CA PHE A 180 9.49 -12.34 6.86
C PHE A 180 9.41 -12.31 8.38
N LEU A 181 9.93 -11.25 9.01
CA LEU A 181 9.73 -11.05 10.44
C LEU A 181 8.52 -10.12 10.68
N PRO A 182 7.80 -10.29 11.80
CA PRO A 182 6.66 -9.45 12.13
C PRO A 182 6.98 -7.96 11.98
N SER A 183 6.13 -7.27 11.26
CA SER A 183 6.35 -5.90 10.81
C SER A 183 5.18 -5.01 11.24
N ARG A 184 5.42 -3.71 11.35
CA ARG A 184 4.40 -2.78 11.84
C ARG A 184 4.38 -1.50 11.02
N MET A 185 3.18 -0.97 10.82
CA MET A 185 2.93 0.34 10.23
C MET A 185 1.90 1.08 11.08
N SER A 186 2.04 2.38 11.22
CA SER A 186 1.06 3.21 11.92
C SER A 186 1.14 4.65 11.49
N GLY A 187 0.05 5.38 11.63
CA GLY A 187 0.02 6.79 11.27
C GLY A 187 -1.24 7.51 11.69
N LEU A 188 -1.23 8.80 11.37
CA LEU A 188 -2.33 9.75 11.53
C LEU A 188 -2.41 10.55 10.25
N ILE A 189 -3.63 10.71 9.74
CA ILE A 189 -3.96 11.71 8.73
C ILE A 189 -5.12 12.53 9.27
N ASP A 190 -5.00 13.85 9.18
CA ASP A 190 -6.03 14.85 9.48
C ASP A 190 -6.00 15.90 8.38
N THR A 191 -6.91 15.80 7.41
CA THR A 191 -6.88 16.66 6.22
C THR A 191 -7.29 18.10 6.53
N GLU A 192 -8.08 18.30 7.59
CA GLU A 192 -8.53 19.61 8.06
C GLU A 192 -7.39 20.38 8.72
N LYS A 193 -6.63 19.70 9.58
CA LYS A 193 -5.46 20.30 10.27
C LYS A 193 -4.18 20.26 9.48
N ASP A 194 -4.23 19.74 8.25
CA ASP A 194 -3.04 19.47 7.45
C ASP A 194 -2.00 18.68 8.24
N SER A 195 -2.37 17.51 8.76
CA SER A 195 -1.47 16.63 9.50
C SER A 195 -1.34 15.27 8.82
N LEU A 196 -0.10 14.85 8.59
CA LEU A 196 0.25 13.53 8.12
C LEU A 196 1.46 13.06 8.92
N ILE A 197 1.33 11.90 9.54
CA ILE A 197 2.42 11.18 10.21
C ILE A 197 2.27 9.72 9.83
N MET A 198 3.35 9.09 9.36
CA MET A 198 3.38 7.66 9.08
C MET A 198 4.73 7.09 9.46
N ASN A 199 4.73 5.96 10.15
CA ASN A 199 5.92 5.19 10.45
C ASN A 199 5.70 3.73 10.05
N ALA A 200 6.70 3.12 9.45
CA ALA A 200 6.72 1.68 9.15
C ALA A 200 8.07 1.08 9.53
N SER A 201 8.05 -0.15 10.02
CA SER A 201 9.23 -0.92 10.37
C SER A 201 9.09 -2.36 9.93
N PHE A 202 10.06 -2.83 9.14
CA PHE A 202 10.18 -4.22 8.72
C PHE A 202 11.55 -4.75 9.18
N PRO A 203 11.59 -5.58 10.25
CA PRO A 203 12.86 -6.00 10.84
C PRO A 203 13.73 -6.82 9.88
N LYS A 204 13.11 -7.71 9.09
CA LYS A 204 13.82 -8.51 8.09
C LYS A 204 12.87 -9.03 7.03
N VAL A 205 13.30 -8.93 5.78
CA VAL A 205 12.62 -9.46 4.61
C VAL A 205 13.66 -10.15 3.73
N VAL A 206 13.46 -11.43 3.41
CA VAL A 206 14.21 -12.14 2.38
C VAL A 206 13.25 -12.45 1.25
N TYR A 207 13.45 -11.81 0.10
CA TYR A 207 12.62 -11.96 -1.09
C TYR A 207 13.52 -12.33 -2.29
N GLY A 208 13.30 -13.52 -2.87
CA GLY A 208 14.20 -14.06 -3.88
C GLY A 208 15.62 -14.17 -3.34
N ASP A 209 16.56 -13.46 -3.95
CA ASP A 209 17.96 -13.41 -3.53
C ASP A 209 18.31 -12.16 -2.71
N PHE A 210 17.34 -11.29 -2.47
CA PHE A 210 17.53 -10.08 -1.67
C PHE A 210 17.25 -10.36 -0.20
N ASN A 211 18.28 -10.19 0.63
CA ASN A 211 18.17 -10.17 2.08
C ASN A 211 18.25 -8.71 2.55
N VAL A 212 17.14 -8.22 3.08
CA VAL A 212 16.97 -6.82 3.50
C VAL A 212 16.72 -6.77 5.00
N ASP A 213 17.57 -6.02 5.70
CA ASP A 213 17.58 -5.94 7.16
C ASP A 213 17.23 -4.54 7.66
N SER A 214 16.37 -4.48 8.68
CA SER A 214 15.99 -3.29 9.43
C SER A 214 15.55 -2.11 8.55
N ILE A 215 14.45 -2.30 7.82
CA ILE A 215 13.82 -1.25 7.01
C ILE A 215 12.98 -0.37 7.94
N ARG A 216 13.18 0.95 7.88
CA ARG A 216 12.35 1.94 8.57
C ARG A 216 11.96 3.06 7.64
N LEU A 217 10.67 3.37 7.59
CA LEU A 217 10.12 4.51 6.87
C LEU A 217 9.49 5.47 7.89
N ALA A 218 9.80 6.75 7.76
CA ALA A 218 9.15 7.83 8.48
C ALA A 218 8.70 8.91 7.49
N VAL A 219 7.45 9.34 7.60
CA VAL A 219 6.87 10.44 6.82
C VAL A 219 6.14 11.37 7.77
N ASN A 220 6.36 12.68 7.62
CA ASN A 220 5.61 13.69 8.35
C ASN A 220 5.51 14.98 7.54
N ASN A 221 4.60 15.87 7.91
CA ASN A 221 4.42 17.14 7.20
C ASN A 221 4.68 18.40 8.05
N ASN A 222 5.73 18.39 8.88
CA ASN A 222 6.08 19.55 9.68
C ASN A 222 6.65 20.71 8.82
N ASN A 223 6.66 21.92 9.37
CA ASN A 223 7.28 23.11 8.74
C ASN A 223 6.78 23.40 7.29
N GLN A 224 5.50 23.12 7.00
CA GLN A 224 4.89 23.31 5.68
C GLN A 224 5.56 22.51 4.55
N LYS A 225 6.20 21.38 4.87
CA LYS A 225 6.81 20.48 3.89
C LYS A 225 6.47 19.04 4.22
N LEU A 226 6.33 18.19 3.21
CA LEU A 226 6.22 16.74 3.38
C LEU A 226 7.62 16.14 3.46
N ASN A 227 8.10 15.82 4.66
CA ASN A 227 9.38 15.17 4.88
C ASN A 227 9.21 13.65 4.84
N TYR A 228 10.18 12.97 4.24
CA TYR A 228 10.21 11.52 4.19
C TYR A 228 11.63 11.00 4.35
N GLY A 229 11.75 9.82 4.97
CA GLY A 229 13.01 9.14 5.19
C GLY A 229 12.82 7.64 5.25
N LEU A 230 13.46 6.92 4.36
CA LEU A 230 13.58 5.47 4.32
C LEU A 230 15.03 5.11 4.65
N THR A 231 15.22 4.31 5.69
CA THR A 231 16.54 3.79 6.09
C THR A 231 16.52 2.28 6.06
N ILE A 232 17.61 1.69 5.59
CA ILE A 232 17.80 0.23 5.51
C ILE A 232 19.20 -0.08 6.01
N ASN A 233 19.30 -0.96 7.01
CA ASN A 233 20.59 -1.28 7.61
C ASN A 233 21.49 -2.06 6.64
N SER A 234 20.94 -3.04 5.93
CA SER A 234 21.65 -3.69 4.84
C SER A 234 20.73 -4.24 3.77
N ILE A 235 21.20 -4.21 2.53
CA ILE A 235 20.63 -4.90 1.37
C ILE A 235 21.73 -5.81 0.83
N GLN A 236 21.45 -7.11 0.78
CA GLN A 236 22.43 -8.10 0.32
C GLN A 236 21.80 -8.99 -0.75
N SER A 237 22.49 -9.13 -1.87
CA SER A 237 22.23 -10.09 -2.95
C SER A 237 23.58 -10.57 -3.50
N PRO A 238 23.62 -11.56 -4.40
CA PRO A 238 24.87 -12.01 -5.02
C PRO A 238 25.65 -10.89 -5.75
N SER A 239 24.95 -9.88 -6.27
CA SER A 239 25.55 -8.78 -7.05
C SER A 239 25.65 -7.46 -6.29
N VAL A 240 24.89 -7.26 -5.22
CA VAL A 240 24.77 -5.99 -4.53
C VAL A 240 24.90 -6.19 -3.02
N VAL A 241 25.85 -5.51 -2.41
CA VAL A 241 26.00 -5.46 -0.96
C VAL A 241 26.09 -4.00 -0.53
N LEU A 242 25.03 -3.52 0.10
CA LEU A 242 24.90 -2.14 0.56
C LEU A 242 24.60 -2.13 2.06
N PHE A 243 25.14 -1.15 2.76
CA PHE A 243 24.91 -0.92 4.17
C PHE A 243 24.43 0.51 4.40
N ASN A 244 23.64 0.72 5.46
CA ASN A 244 23.18 2.03 5.90
C ASN A 244 22.59 2.87 4.74
N THR A 245 21.78 2.23 3.90
CA THR A 245 21.09 2.87 2.79
C THR A 245 20.09 3.88 3.34
N GLU A 246 20.07 5.05 2.75
CA GLU A 246 19.16 6.14 3.11
C GLU A 246 18.56 6.72 1.85
N ILE A 247 17.23 6.88 1.85
CA ILE A 247 16.49 7.64 0.85
C ILE A 247 15.68 8.68 1.61
N SER A 248 16.00 9.95 1.45
CA SER A 248 15.41 11.02 2.24
C SER A 248 15.17 12.28 1.41
N GLY A 249 14.26 13.11 1.86
CA GLY A 249 13.97 14.37 1.18
C GLY A 249 12.74 15.07 1.73
N ALA A 250 12.35 16.13 1.02
CA ALA A 250 11.16 16.90 1.34
C ALA A 250 10.42 17.33 0.07
N ALA A 251 9.10 17.35 0.14
CA ALA A 251 8.23 17.91 -0.88
C ALA A 251 7.65 19.26 -0.41
N ALA A 252 7.76 20.28 -1.25
CA ALA A 252 7.08 21.56 -1.08
C ALA A 252 7.10 22.35 -2.39
N ASN A 253 6.11 23.24 -2.59
CA ASN A 253 6.03 24.09 -3.78
C ASN A 253 6.13 23.28 -5.09
N ASN A 254 5.52 22.10 -5.11
CA ASN A 254 5.54 21.16 -6.24
C ASN A 254 6.95 20.67 -6.65
N LYS A 255 7.91 20.73 -5.73
CA LYS A 255 9.26 20.17 -5.87
C LYS A 255 9.44 19.09 -4.82
N LEU A 256 9.83 17.91 -5.27
CA LEU A 256 10.18 16.75 -4.45
C LEU A 256 11.70 16.60 -4.50
N ASP A 257 12.37 17.08 -3.46
CA ASP A 257 13.81 16.84 -3.25
C ASP A 257 14.02 15.37 -2.91
N LEU A 258 15.02 14.74 -3.52
CA LEU A 258 15.42 13.35 -3.33
C LEU A 258 16.91 13.31 -3.01
N ASN A 259 17.28 12.62 -1.95
CA ASN A 259 18.66 12.25 -1.63
C ASN A 259 18.73 10.74 -1.40
N ILE A 260 19.64 10.07 -2.08
CA ILE A 260 19.91 8.64 -1.96
C ILE A 260 21.38 8.51 -1.56
N PHE A 261 21.62 7.89 -0.41
CA PHE A 261 22.96 7.56 0.08
C PHE A 261 23.07 6.04 0.19
N LEU A 262 23.99 5.45 -0.57
CA LEU A 262 24.32 4.04 -0.51
C LEU A 262 25.74 3.91 0.03
N ARG A 263 25.90 3.23 1.16
CA ARG A 263 27.17 3.20 1.91
C ARG A 263 27.76 1.81 1.92
N ASP A 264 29.06 1.76 2.10
CA ASP A 264 29.78 0.51 2.33
C ASP A 264 29.74 0.08 3.80
N ARG A 265 30.43 -1.02 4.10
CA ARG A 265 30.49 -1.63 5.43
C ARG A 265 31.14 -0.73 6.49
N GLN A 266 31.97 0.24 6.06
CA GLN A 266 32.63 1.22 6.91
C GLN A 266 31.80 2.51 7.06
N ARG A 267 30.57 2.53 6.52
CA ARG A 267 29.67 3.70 6.47
C ARG A 267 30.22 4.85 5.62
N ARG A 268 31.13 4.57 4.68
CA ARG A 268 31.54 5.56 3.70
C ARG A 268 30.54 5.60 2.56
N ASP A 269 30.16 6.81 2.15
CA ASP A 269 29.30 7.02 0.98
C ASP A 269 29.99 6.46 -0.26
N LYS A 270 29.35 5.46 -0.89
CA LYS A 270 29.82 4.80 -2.11
C LYS A 270 29.07 5.30 -3.34
N TYR A 271 27.77 5.50 -3.20
CA TYR A 271 26.94 6.17 -4.20
C TYR A 271 26.09 7.24 -3.52
N VAL A 272 26.08 8.45 -4.06
CA VAL A 272 25.19 9.54 -3.66
C VAL A 272 24.50 10.07 -4.91
N ILE A 273 23.18 10.02 -4.90
CA ILE A 273 22.34 10.58 -5.96
C ILE A 273 21.39 11.54 -5.27
N ALA A 274 21.48 12.81 -5.64
CA ALA A 274 20.53 13.80 -5.17
C ALA A 274 19.97 14.58 -6.35
N GLY A 275 18.76 15.09 -6.18
CA GLY A 275 18.08 15.80 -7.24
C GLY A 275 16.69 16.25 -6.85
N ILE A 276 16.02 16.90 -7.79
CA ILE A 276 14.66 17.43 -7.60
C ILE A 276 13.78 16.86 -8.68
N PHE A 277 12.67 16.26 -8.27
CA PHE A 277 11.54 16.00 -9.14
C PHE A 277 10.58 17.18 -9.10
N GLN A 278 10.10 17.60 -10.26
CA GLN A 278 9.04 18.59 -10.41
C GLN A 278 7.96 18.01 -11.32
N SER A 279 6.70 18.17 -10.90
CA SER A 279 5.56 17.85 -11.76
C SER A 279 5.22 19.04 -12.64
N ILE A 280 5.11 18.82 -13.95
CA ILE A 280 4.83 19.87 -14.94
C ILE A 280 3.68 19.35 -15.81
N ASN A 281 2.47 19.87 -15.57
CA ASN A 281 1.23 19.36 -16.17
C ASN A 281 0.99 17.88 -15.83
N LYS A 282 1.32 16.97 -16.76
CA LYS A 282 1.21 15.51 -16.64
C LYS A 282 2.54 14.80 -16.86
N ASP A 283 3.62 15.57 -16.92
CA ASP A 283 4.98 15.06 -17.02
C ASP A 283 5.73 15.29 -15.70
N PHE A 284 6.80 14.53 -15.52
CA PHE A 284 7.73 14.69 -14.41
C PHE A 284 9.08 15.07 -14.97
N ARG A 285 9.72 16.08 -14.37
CA ARG A 285 11.08 16.49 -14.67
C ARG A 285 11.97 16.19 -13.49
N PHE A 286 13.08 15.50 -13.72
CA PHE A 286 14.11 15.22 -12.75
C PHE A 286 15.40 15.97 -13.10
N ASN A 287 15.93 16.71 -12.14
CA ASN A 287 17.23 17.37 -12.22
C ASN A 287 18.17 16.74 -11.19
N LEU A 288 19.36 16.31 -11.60
CA LEU A 288 20.42 15.91 -10.66
C LEU A 288 21.05 17.15 -10.01
N ASP A 289 21.38 17.04 -8.72
CA ASP A 289 22.18 18.03 -8.01
C ASP A 289 23.66 17.88 -8.42
N PRO A 290 24.24 18.87 -9.13
CA PRO A 290 25.60 18.76 -9.66
C PRO A 290 26.68 18.72 -8.58
N ASN A 291 26.36 19.07 -7.33
CA ASN A 291 27.32 19.11 -6.24
C ASN A 291 27.36 17.84 -5.39
N LYS A 292 26.36 16.96 -5.54
CA LYS A 292 26.17 15.79 -4.68
C LYS A 292 26.37 14.46 -5.37
N LEU A 293 26.51 14.44 -6.70
CA LEU A 293 26.65 13.20 -7.45
C LEU A 293 27.99 12.51 -7.16
N LEU A 294 27.91 11.35 -6.53
CA LEU A 294 29.04 10.48 -6.23
C LEU A 294 28.73 9.07 -6.73
N LEU A 295 29.58 8.52 -7.60
CA LEU A 295 29.44 7.16 -8.11
C LEU A 295 30.75 6.41 -7.88
N ASP A 296 30.65 5.28 -7.19
CA ASP A 296 31.80 4.45 -6.81
C ASP A 296 32.92 5.24 -6.12
N TYR A 297 32.55 6.00 -5.08
CA TYR A 297 33.43 6.88 -4.28
C TYR A 297 33.99 8.11 -5.01
N GLU A 298 33.79 8.22 -6.32
CA GLU A 298 34.27 9.33 -7.13
C GLU A 298 33.19 10.38 -7.33
N LYS A 299 33.57 11.66 -7.33
CA LYS A 299 32.65 12.76 -7.66
C LYS A 299 32.49 12.85 -9.17
N TRP A 300 31.25 12.94 -9.62
CA TRP A 300 30.91 13.10 -11.04
C TRP A 300 30.35 14.50 -11.28
N THR A 301 30.68 15.08 -12.42
CA THR A 301 30.18 16.39 -12.85
C THR A 301 29.02 16.21 -13.80
N VAL A 302 27.99 17.04 -13.64
CA VAL A 302 26.84 17.15 -14.53
C VAL A 302 26.46 18.62 -14.68
N SER A 303 25.88 19.01 -15.82
CA SER A 303 25.46 20.40 -16.06
C SER A 303 24.43 20.84 -15.01
N PRO A 304 24.51 22.06 -14.45
CA PRO A 304 23.44 22.61 -13.61
C PRO A 304 22.07 22.69 -14.31
N GLU A 305 22.05 22.70 -15.64
CA GLU A 305 20.83 22.73 -16.46
C GLU A 305 20.33 21.33 -16.84
N ASN A 306 20.95 20.27 -16.31
CA ASN A 306 20.59 18.90 -16.64
C ASN A 306 19.14 18.60 -16.25
N TYR A 307 18.42 17.88 -17.11
CA TYR A 307 17.20 17.20 -16.70
C TYR A 307 16.86 16.01 -17.59
N ILE A 308 16.06 15.11 -17.03
CA ILE A 308 15.24 14.15 -17.78
C ILE A 308 13.78 14.45 -17.46
N GLN A 309 12.99 14.76 -18.47
CA GLN A 309 11.55 14.87 -18.40
C GLN A 309 10.89 13.64 -19.03
N PHE A 310 9.90 13.08 -18.37
CA PHE A 310 9.18 11.91 -18.85
C PHE A 310 7.70 11.98 -18.45
N GLY A 311 6.82 11.44 -19.29
CA GLY A 311 5.39 11.40 -18.98
C GLY A 311 4.53 11.18 -20.22
N GLN A 312 3.35 11.81 -20.23
CA GLN A 312 2.42 11.73 -21.34
C GLN A 312 3.04 12.30 -22.64
N SER A 313 3.93 13.28 -22.54
CA SER A 313 4.58 13.91 -23.69
C SER A 313 5.77 13.10 -24.25
N GLY A 314 6.12 11.95 -23.68
CA GLY A 314 7.30 11.17 -24.08
C GLY A 314 8.49 11.39 -23.14
N ILE A 315 9.72 11.28 -23.66
CA ILE A 315 10.97 11.44 -22.89
C ILE A 315 11.82 12.53 -23.54
N LEU A 316 12.22 13.52 -22.74
CA LEU A 316 13.10 14.62 -23.12
C LEU A 316 14.29 14.69 -22.16
N ALA A 317 15.50 14.50 -22.67
CA ALA A 317 16.73 14.67 -21.90
C ALA A 317 17.50 15.89 -22.40
N ASN A 318 17.89 16.77 -21.47
CA ASN A 318 18.67 17.97 -21.75
C ASN A 318 19.93 17.97 -20.90
N GLN A 319 21.09 18.04 -21.55
CA GLN A 319 22.39 18.15 -20.90
C GLN A 319 22.61 17.13 -19.78
N PHE A 320 22.02 15.94 -19.91
CA PHE A 320 22.17 14.85 -18.95
C PHE A 320 23.46 14.09 -19.26
N ASN A 321 24.57 14.79 -19.02
CA ASN A 321 25.93 14.35 -19.31
C ASN A 321 26.70 14.25 -18.00
N LEU A 322 26.97 13.03 -17.58
CA LEU A 322 27.71 12.67 -16.38
C LEU A 322 29.16 12.42 -16.79
N SER A 323 30.11 13.12 -16.18
CA SER A 323 31.53 12.97 -16.50
C SER A 323 32.41 12.84 -15.27
N GLN A 324 33.44 12.01 -15.39
CA GLN A 324 34.52 11.88 -14.41
C GLN A 324 35.80 11.56 -15.18
N GLY A 325 36.78 12.46 -15.16
CA GLY A 325 38.00 12.32 -15.96
C GLY A 325 37.70 12.13 -17.45
N THR A 326 38.09 10.97 -18.00
CA THR A 326 37.84 10.59 -19.40
C THR A 326 36.54 9.80 -19.60
N GLN A 327 35.82 9.48 -18.53
CA GLN A 327 34.57 8.74 -18.59
C GLN A 327 33.40 9.69 -18.84
N LEU A 328 32.48 9.28 -19.71
CA LEU A 328 31.29 10.03 -20.07
C LEU A 328 30.09 9.08 -20.18
N LEU A 329 29.02 9.38 -19.45
CA LEU A 329 27.69 8.87 -19.72
C LEU A 329 26.83 10.04 -20.20
N SER A 330 26.18 9.89 -21.35
CA SER A 330 25.41 10.95 -21.98
C SER A 330 24.05 10.44 -22.41
N ILE A 331 23.01 11.19 -22.06
CA ILE A 331 21.66 11.04 -22.59
C ILE A 331 21.20 12.43 -23.03
N ASN A 332 20.96 12.61 -24.33
CA ASN A 332 20.40 13.84 -24.88
C ASN A 332 19.34 13.49 -25.92
N SER A 333 18.21 14.18 -25.86
CA SER A 333 17.23 14.11 -26.92
C SER A 333 17.74 14.89 -28.14
N ILE A 334 17.45 14.34 -29.33
CA ILE A 334 17.85 14.94 -30.60
C ILE A 334 16.95 16.14 -30.95
N ASN A 335 15.70 16.12 -30.47
CA ASN A 335 14.69 17.16 -30.68
C ASN A 335 14.17 17.69 -29.33
N ASN A 336 13.77 18.96 -29.31
CA ASN A 336 13.24 19.67 -28.13
C ASN A 336 11.73 19.46 -27.90
N THR A 337 11.11 18.52 -28.62
CA THR A 337 9.65 18.29 -28.64
C THR A 337 9.31 16.88 -28.26
#